data_AF-A0ABD2RP10-F1
#
_entry.id   AF-A0ABD2RP10-F1
#
_cell.length_a   1.000
_cell.length_b   1.000
_cell.length_c   1.000
_cell.angle_alpha   90.00
_cell.angle_beta   90.00
_cell.angle_gamma   90.00
#
_symmetry.space_group_name_H-M   'P 1'
#
loop_
_entity.id
_entity.type
_entity.pdbx_description
1 polymer ?
#
loop_
_entity_poly.entity_id
_entity_poly.type
_entity_poly.pdbx_seq_one_letter_code
_entity_poly.pdbx_strand_id
1 'polypeptide(L)'
;MGKGRCPMMYEWHGKRYWGAGHGLAGIMHVLMDMELKADEVEDVKATLHYMIHNRFPSGNYPSSEGSESDRLVHWCHGAPGVALTLIKAAKVFSNDEFLQAAVEAAEVIWNRGLLKRVGICHGVSGNSYVFLSLYRLTGKVEYLYKAKAFACFLHARAQTLISEGVMHGGDRPYSLFEGIGGMAYLFFDMINPMETRFPAYEL
;
A
#
# COMPACT_ATOMS: atom_id res chain seq x y z
N MET A 1 14.96 21.49 -10.11
CA MET A 1 13.74 22.08 -9.51
C MET A 1 13.76 21.72 -8.04
N GLY A 2 13.76 22.72 -7.15
CA GLY A 2 13.82 22.46 -5.70
C GLY A 2 12.63 21.63 -5.24
N LYS A 3 12.87 20.63 -4.38
CA LYS A 3 11.80 19.86 -3.75
C LYS A 3 10.89 20.85 -3.02
N GLY A 4 9.66 21.04 -3.50
CA GLY A 4 8.67 21.88 -2.83
C GLY A 4 8.52 21.47 -1.37
N ARG A 5 8.21 22.41 -0.47
CA ARG A 5 7.99 22.10 0.95
C ARG A 5 6.72 21.27 1.11
N CYS A 6 6.79 20.20 1.89
CA CYS A 6 5.60 19.44 2.28
C CYS A 6 4.76 20.26 3.27
N PRO A 7 3.47 20.55 3.00
CA PRO A 7 2.66 21.42 3.85
C PRO A 7 2.32 20.76 5.19
N MET A 8 2.05 19.45 5.19
CA MET A 8 1.86 18.67 6.40
C MET A 8 3.00 17.69 6.63
N MET A 9 3.61 17.73 7.82
CA MET A 9 4.70 16.83 8.19
C MET A 9 4.53 16.37 9.63
N TYR A 10 4.63 15.06 9.85
CA TYR A 10 4.40 14.41 11.14
C TYR A 10 5.59 13.55 11.52
N GLU A 11 5.69 13.21 12.80
CA GLU A 11 6.81 12.46 13.34
C GLU A 11 6.32 11.35 14.29
N TRP A 12 6.94 10.18 14.21
CA TRP A 12 6.76 9.08 15.15
C TRP A 12 8.14 8.50 15.48
N HIS A 13 8.44 8.33 16.77
CA HIS A 13 9.73 7.81 17.25
C HIS A 13 10.95 8.54 16.65
N GLY A 14 10.92 9.87 16.59
CA GLY A 14 12.05 10.66 16.08
C GLY A 14 12.17 10.69 14.55
N LYS A 15 11.20 10.13 13.81
CA LYS A 15 11.28 9.94 12.36
C LYS A 15 10.02 10.40 11.64
N ARG A 16 10.23 11.09 10.53
CA ARG A 16 9.19 11.60 9.63
C ARG A 16 8.82 10.56 8.58
N TYR A 17 7.99 9.60 8.97
CA TYR A 17 7.62 8.46 8.13
C TYR A 17 6.66 8.85 7.00
N TRP A 18 6.73 8.10 5.89
CA TRP A 18 5.87 8.30 4.72
C TRP A 18 4.80 7.22 4.55
N GLY A 19 5.09 5.99 4.97
CA GLY A 19 4.22 4.83 4.71
C GLY A 19 2.91 4.81 5.49
N ALA A 20 2.04 3.85 5.18
CA ALA A 20 0.70 3.78 5.76
C ALA A 20 0.68 3.43 7.26
N GLY A 21 1.67 2.67 7.74
CA GLY A 21 1.66 2.19 9.12
C GLY A 21 1.90 3.28 10.16
N HIS A 22 2.76 4.26 9.85
CA HIS A 22 3.24 5.25 10.82
C HIS A 22 3.48 6.64 10.23
N GLY A 23 3.07 6.90 8.99
CA GLY A 23 3.52 8.06 8.22
C GLY A 23 2.43 8.80 7.47
N LEU A 24 2.87 9.71 6.61
CA LEU A 24 2.02 10.60 5.83
C LEU A 24 0.87 9.88 5.12
N ALA A 25 1.14 8.78 4.42
CA ALA A 25 0.11 8.02 3.69
C ALA A 25 -1.06 7.61 4.59
N GLY A 26 -0.77 7.09 5.79
CA GLY A 26 -1.82 6.66 6.72
C GLY A 26 -2.63 7.84 7.24
N ILE A 27 -1.97 8.95 7.55
CA ILE A 27 -2.64 10.16 8.05
C ILE A 27 -3.53 10.75 6.95
N MET A 28 -3.00 10.91 5.74
CA MET A 28 -3.76 11.42 4.59
C MET A 28 -4.94 10.51 4.26
N HIS A 29 -4.74 9.19 4.36
CA HIS A 29 -5.81 8.21 4.15
C HIS A 29 -6.99 8.46 5.08
N VAL A 30 -6.74 8.66 6.38
CA VAL A 30 -7.81 8.92 7.36
C VAL A 30 -8.43 10.30 7.16
N LEU A 31 -7.64 11.34 6.91
CA LEU A 31 -8.15 12.69 6.70
C LEU A 31 -9.15 12.77 5.54
N MET A 32 -8.94 11.97 4.48
CA MET A 32 -9.87 11.91 3.34
C MET A 32 -11.24 11.28 3.65
N ASP A 33 -11.45 10.69 4.82
CA ASP A 33 -12.79 10.26 5.28
C ASP A 33 -13.54 11.34 6.09
N MET A 34 -12.87 12.46 6.38
CA MET A 34 -13.41 13.52 7.23
C MET A 34 -14.02 14.64 6.39
N GLU A 35 -14.93 15.41 6.99
CA GLU A 35 -15.39 16.69 6.43
C GLU A 35 -14.31 17.76 6.65
N LEU A 36 -13.48 17.97 5.64
CA LEU A 36 -12.39 18.95 5.65
C LEU A 36 -12.85 20.28 5.04
N LYS A 37 -12.27 21.39 5.54
CA LYS A 37 -12.38 22.71 4.91
C LYS A 37 -11.60 22.76 3.60
N ALA A 38 -11.89 23.76 2.77
CA ALA A 38 -11.26 23.90 1.46
C ALA A 38 -9.73 24.01 1.53
N ASP A 39 -9.18 24.74 2.50
CA ASP A 39 -7.75 24.85 2.75
C ASP A 39 -7.13 23.54 3.23
N GLU A 40 -7.81 22.83 4.12
CA GLU A 40 -7.40 21.50 4.62
C GLU A 40 -7.36 20.45 3.49
N VAL A 41 -8.32 20.50 2.56
CA VAL A 41 -8.34 19.65 1.35
C VAL A 41 -7.12 19.93 0.47
N GLU A 42 -6.78 21.20 0.25
CA GLU A 42 -5.62 21.56 -0.56
C GLU A 42 -4.30 21.15 0.10
N ASP A 43 -4.19 21.24 1.43
CA ASP A 43 -3.04 20.72 2.17
C ASP A 43 -2.89 19.20 2.01
N VAL A 44 -4.00 18.44 2.05
CA VAL A 44 -3.98 16.98 1.83
C VAL A 44 -3.48 16.66 0.42
N LYS A 45 -4.04 17.31 -0.61
CA LYS A 45 -3.62 17.12 -2.00
C LYS A 45 -2.14 17.48 -2.18
N ALA A 46 -1.72 18.64 -1.69
CA ALA A 46 -0.35 19.10 -1.81
C ALA A 46 0.66 18.20 -1.08
N THR A 47 0.26 17.58 0.05
CA THR A 47 1.07 16.56 0.74
C THR A 47 1.20 15.29 -0.10
N LEU A 48 0.13 14.81 -0.73
CA LEU A 48 0.18 13.65 -1.62
C LEU A 48 1.01 13.93 -2.88
N HIS A 49 0.83 15.09 -3.52
CA HIS A 49 1.69 15.50 -4.64
C HIS A 49 3.15 15.60 -4.20
N TYR A 50 3.45 16.14 -3.02
CA TYR A 50 4.81 16.14 -2.49
C TYR A 50 5.40 14.73 -2.46
N MET A 51 4.65 13.73 -1.98
CA MET A 51 5.11 12.33 -1.98
C MET A 51 5.36 11.80 -3.39
N ILE A 52 4.44 12.05 -4.33
CA ILE A 52 4.54 11.62 -5.74
C ILE A 52 5.82 12.19 -6.39
N HIS A 53 6.05 13.50 -6.25
CA HIS A 53 7.18 14.18 -6.88
C HIS A 53 8.54 13.82 -6.27
N ASN A 54 8.56 13.22 -5.07
CA ASN A 54 9.77 12.93 -4.32
C ASN A 54 10.00 11.42 -4.07
N ARG A 55 9.29 10.56 -4.78
CA ARG A 55 9.53 9.11 -4.79
C ARG A 55 10.88 8.75 -5.42
N PHE A 56 11.33 7.51 -5.23
CA PHE A 56 12.58 7.03 -5.83
C PHE A 56 12.49 6.93 -7.35
N PRO A 57 13.63 6.92 -8.07
CA PRO A 57 13.65 6.69 -9.52
C PRO A 57 12.99 5.38 -9.96
N SER A 58 12.93 4.38 -9.08
CA SER A 58 12.23 3.11 -9.34
C SER A 58 10.69 3.22 -9.34
N GLY A 59 10.14 4.35 -8.91
CA GLY A 59 8.73 4.55 -8.61
C GLY A 59 8.31 4.18 -7.18
N ASN A 60 9.17 3.53 -6.40
CA ASN A 60 8.88 3.20 -5.00
C ASN A 60 8.99 4.44 -4.09
N TYR A 61 8.43 4.37 -2.88
CA TYR A 61 8.41 5.48 -1.94
C TYR A 61 9.40 5.29 -0.79
N PRO A 62 10.09 6.36 -0.34
CA PRO A 62 10.89 6.36 0.87
C PRO A 62 10.12 5.85 2.09
N SER A 63 10.83 5.22 3.03
CA SER A 63 10.24 4.85 4.31
C SER A 63 9.99 6.07 5.20
N SER A 64 10.90 7.04 5.15
CA SER A 64 10.86 8.32 5.87
C SER A 64 11.61 9.41 5.10
N GLU A 65 11.43 10.67 5.50
CA GLU A 65 12.22 11.81 5.01
C GLU A 65 13.73 11.51 5.06
N GLY A 66 14.44 11.89 4.00
CA GLY A 66 15.89 11.71 3.85
C GLY A 66 16.37 10.27 3.67
N SER A 67 15.49 9.26 3.68
CA SER A 67 15.89 7.88 3.41
C SER A 67 16.29 7.69 1.95
N GLU A 68 17.54 7.30 1.70
CA GLU A 68 18.05 6.98 0.37
C GLU A 68 17.92 5.49 0.01
N SER A 69 17.47 4.64 0.95
CA SER A 69 17.37 3.19 0.77
C SER A 69 16.04 2.77 0.14
N ASP A 70 16.08 2.44 -1.15
CA ASP A 70 14.94 1.91 -1.90
C ASP A 70 14.83 0.38 -1.79
N ARG A 71 14.34 -0.11 -0.65
CA ARG A 71 14.25 -1.56 -0.37
C ARG A 71 12.88 -2.08 0.06
N LEU A 72 12.07 -1.25 0.71
CA LEU A 72 10.82 -1.69 1.33
C LEU A 72 9.66 -1.53 0.34
N VAL A 73 8.95 -2.62 0.06
CA VAL A 73 7.75 -2.64 -0.79
C VAL A 73 6.62 -3.26 0.03
N HIS A 74 6.27 -2.60 1.13
CA HIS A 74 5.35 -3.08 2.17
C HIS A 74 4.17 -2.12 2.35
N TRP A 75 3.07 -2.58 2.94
CA TRP A 75 2.00 -1.67 3.35
C TRP A 75 2.51 -0.65 4.38
N CYS A 76 3.23 -1.10 5.42
CA CYS A 76 3.74 -0.19 6.45
C CYS A 76 4.75 0.83 5.90
N HIS A 77 5.57 0.46 4.91
CA HIS A 77 6.60 1.32 4.29
C HIS A 77 6.81 0.98 2.81
N GLY A 78 6.62 1.96 1.94
CA GLY A 78 6.86 1.85 0.50
C GLY A 78 5.58 1.91 -0.33
N ALA A 79 5.70 1.49 -1.59
CA ALA A 79 4.65 1.60 -2.60
C ALA A 79 3.28 1.05 -2.18
N PRO A 80 3.13 -0.12 -1.52
CA PRO A 80 1.80 -0.66 -1.23
C PRO A 80 0.91 0.25 -0.38
N GLY A 81 1.42 0.79 0.72
CA GLY A 81 0.63 1.67 1.59
C GLY A 81 0.32 3.03 0.93
N VAL A 82 1.28 3.56 0.18
CA VAL A 82 1.09 4.81 -0.57
C VAL A 82 0.09 4.61 -1.71
N ALA A 83 0.16 3.50 -2.44
CA ALA A 83 -0.75 3.19 -3.54
C ALA A 83 -2.21 3.12 -3.06
N LEU A 84 -2.50 2.39 -1.98
CA LEU A 84 -3.85 2.35 -1.39
C LEU A 84 -4.39 3.75 -1.04
N THR A 85 -3.50 4.61 -0.56
CA THR A 85 -3.84 6.02 -0.24
C THR A 85 -4.11 6.83 -1.50
N LEU A 86 -3.31 6.66 -2.55
CA LEU A 86 -3.49 7.35 -3.82
C LEU A 86 -4.74 6.87 -4.57
N ILE A 87 -5.10 5.59 -4.48
CA ILE A 87 -6.37 5.06 -5.02
C ILE A 87 -7.56 5.75 -4.35
N LYS A 88 -7.51 5.90 -3.02
CA LYS A 88 -8.52 6.65 -2.28
C LYS A 88 -8.56 8.12 -2.71
N ALA A 89 -7.40 8.77 -2.85
CA ALA A 89 -7.31 10.15 -3.30
C ALA A 89 -7.89 10.34 -4.71
N ALA A 90 -7.61 9.42 -5.63
CA ALA A 90 -8.18 9.42 -6.97
C ALA A 90 -9.72 9.35 -6.93
N LYS A 91 -10.29 8.54 -6.03
CA LYS A 91 -11.74 8.43 -5.83
C LYS A 91 -12.34 9.69 -5.19
N VAL A 92 -11.74 10.21 -4.12
CA VAL A 92 -12.29 11.33 -3.33
C VAL A 92 -12.18 12.65 -4.11
N PHE A 93 -11.07 12.86 -4.82
CA PHE A 93 -10.82 14.11 -5.52
C PHE A 93 -11.11 14.06 -7.03
N SER A 94 -11.50 12.89 -7.57
CA SER A 94 -11.73 12.68 -9.02
C SER A 94 -10.56 13.18 -9.87
N ASN A 95 -9.33 12.85 -9.46
CA ASN A 95 -8.11 13.38 -10.06
C ASN A 95 -7.27 12.24 -10.68
N ASP A 96 -7.08 12.34 -12.00
CA ASP A 96 -6.35 11.36 -12.81
C ASP A 96 -4.85 11.27 -12.45
N GLU A 97 -4.24 12.33 -11.91
CA GLU A 97 -2.83 12.30 -11.49
C GLU A 97 -2.64 11.33 -10.31
N PHE A 98 -3.56 11.32 -9.34
CA PHE A 98 -3.51 10.37 -8.23
C PHE A 98 -3.72 8.93 -8.71
N LEU A 99 -4.64 8.72 -9.68
CA LEU A 99 -4.84 7.41 -10.27
C LEU A 99 -3.58 6.93 -11.00
N GLN A 100 -2.99 7.78 -11.84
CA GLN A 100 -1.77 7.47 -12.57
C GLN A 100 -0.61 7.14 -11.62
N ALA A 101 -0.42 7.92 -10.56
CA ALA A 101 0.60 7.65 -9.56
C ALA A 101 0.35 6.35 -8.77
N ALA A 102 -0.92 5.99 -8.52
CA ALA A 102 -1.29 4.70 -7.92
C ALA A 102 -0.98 3.52 -8.86
N VAL A 103 -1.25 3.66 -10.16
CA VAL A 103 -0.92 2.65 -11.18
C VAL A 103 0.58 2.44 -11.27
N GLU A 104 1.38 3.51 -11.28
CA GLU A 104 2.84 3.44 -11.27
C GLU A 104 3.38 2.74 -10.01
N ALA A 105 2.80 3.05 -8.85
CA ALA A 105 3.13 2.36 -7.60
C ALA A 105 2.74 0.87 -7.67
N ALA A 106 1.63 0.51 -8.32
CA ALA A 106 1.24 -0.88 -8.53
C ALA A 106 2.19 -1.63 -9.47
N GLU A 107 2.82 -0.98 -10.45
CA GLU A 107 3.88 -1.59 -11.26
C GLU A 107 5.13 -1.92 -10.43
N VAL A 108 5.50 -1.09 -9.45
CA VAL A 108 6.55 -1.44 -8.48
C VAL A 108 6.19 -2.71 -7.72
N ILE A 109 4.94 -2.83 -7.27
CA ILE A 109 4.45 -3.98 -6.51
C ILE A 109 4.38 -5.22 -7.38
N TRP A 110 4.00 -5.09 -8.66
CA TRP A 110 3.99 -6.21 -9.59
C TRP A 110 5.40 -6.78 -9.78
N ASN A 111 6.40 -5.92 -9.91
CA ASN A 111 7.79 -6.32 -10.16
C ASN A 111 8.56 -6.73 -8.89
N ARG A 112 8.23 -6.18 -7.72
CA ARG A 112 9.03 -6.31 -6.48
C ARG A 112 8.23 -6.74 -5.25
N GLY A 113 6.91 -6.86 -5.37
CA GLY A 113 5.98 -7.07 -4.25
C GLY A 113 5.72 -8.53 -3.89
N LEU A 114 6.31 -9.50 -4.61
CA LEU A 114 6.27 -10.91 -4.22
C LEU A 114 7.31 -11.19 -3.13
N LEU A 115 7.00 -10.71 -1.92
CA LEU A 115 7.91 -10.70 -0.78
C LEU A 115 8.20 -12.12 -0.26
N LYS A 116 9.35 -12.27 0.40
CA LYS A 116 9.68 -13.46 1.20
C LYS A 116 9.00 -13.47 2.57
N ARG A 117 7.74 -12.99 2.65
CA ARG A 117 6.93 -12.91 3.87
C ARG A 117 5.46 -13.09 3.53
N VAL A 118 4.70 -13.75 4.40
CA VAL A 118 3.30 -14.13 4.10
C VAL A 118 2.30 -13.00 4.37
N GLY A 119 2.40 -12.31 5.51
CA GLY A 119 1.29 -11.53 6.09
C GLY A 119 0.84 -10.25 5.39
N ILE A 120 -0.01 -9.50 6.09
CA ILE A 120 -0.69 -8.29 5.61
C ILE A 120 0.18 -7.03 5.73
N CYS A 121 0.90 -6.86 6.83
CA CYS A 121 1.67 -5.63 7.09
C CYS A 121 2.81 -5.41 6.08
N HIS A 122 3.49 -6.50 5.73
CA HIS A 122 4.71 -6.50 4.90
C HIS A 122 4.94 -7.86 4.25
N GLY A 123 3.89 -8.45 3.69
CA GLY A 123 3.93 -9.73 2.99
C GLY A 123 3.12 -9.72 1.70
N VAL A 124 3.11 -10.87 1.02
CA VAL A 124 2.40 -11.04 -0.25
C VAL A 124 0.90 -10.82 -0.07
N SER A 125 0.32 -11.23 1.07
CA SER A 125 -1.11 -11.04 1.32
C SER A 125 -1.49 -9.57 1.31
N GLY A 126 -0.74 -8.71 2.00
CA GLY A 126 -0.99 -7.27 2.03
C GLY A 126 -0.79 -6.60 0.67
N ASN A 127 0.26 -6.99 -0.06
CA ASN A 127 0.55 -6.38 -1.36
C ASN A 127 -0.53 -6.69 -2.41
N SER A 128 -1.24 -7.82 -2.26
CA SER A 128 -2.33 -8.22 -3.15
C SER A 128 -3.50 -7.21 -3.14
N TYR A 129 -3.74 -6.57 -1.99
CA TYR A 129 -4.83 -5.61 -1.81
C TYR A 129 -4.71 -4.36 -2.70
N VAL A 130 -3.50 -3.98 -3.11
CA VAL A 130 -3.34 -2.83 -4.01
C VAL A 130 -4.00 -3.11 -5.36
N PHE A 131 -3.83 -4.32 -5.88
CA PHE A 131 -4.46 -4.71 -7.14
C PHE A 131 -5.98 -4.86 -6.98
N LEU A 132 -6.46 -5.35 -5.83
CA LEU A 132 -7.88 -5.41 -5.53
C LEU A 132 -8.51 -4.02 -5.45
N SER A 133 -7.84 -3.07 -4.78
CA SER A 133 -8.29 -1.69 -4.67
C SER A 133 -8.30 -0.98 -6.04
N LEU A 134 -7.30 -1.21 -6.89
CA LEU A 134 -7.31 -0.72 -8.28
C LEU A 134 -8.41 -1.36 -9.13
N TYR A 135 -8.66 -2.66 -8.98
CA TYR A 135 -9.77 -3.32 -9.66
C TYR A 135 -11.12 -2.72 -9.25
N ARG A 136 -11.33 -2.51 -7.96
CA ARG A 136 -12.54 -1.88 -7.42
C ARG A 136 -12.76 -0.47 -7.96
N LEU A 137 -11.69 0.34 -8.06
CA LEU A 137 -11.80 1.71 -8.57
C LEU A 137 -12.03 1.76 -10.09
N THR A 138 -11.35 0.90 -10.85
CA THR A 138 -11.25 1.04 -12.31
C THR A 138 -12.11 0.06 -13.11
N GLY A 139 -12.54 -1.04 -12.50
CA GLY A 139 -13.21 -2.16 -13.18
C GLY A 139 -12.29 -2.96 -14.12
N LYS A 140 -11.00 -2.61 -14.24
CA LYS A 140 -10.08 -3.25 -15.18
C LYS A 140 -9.65 -4.62 -14.68
N VAL A 141 -10.06 -5.67 -15.40
CA VAL A 141 -9.81 -7.08 -15.07
C VAL A 141 -8.33 -7.42 -14.94
N GLU A 142 -7.43 -6.65 -15.55
CA GLU A 142 -5.98 -6.83 -15.41
C GLU A 142 -5.51 -6.78 -13.95
N TYR A 143 -6.11 -5.91 -13.11
CA TYR A 143 -5.74 -5.81 -11.71
C TYR A 143 -6.31 -6.98 -10.91
N LEU A 144 -7.51 -7.46 -11.23
CA LEU A 144 -8.02 -8.69 -10.65
C LEU A 144 -7.12 -9.89 -10.98
N TYR A 145 -6.58 -9.95 -12.20
CA TYR A 145 -5.61 -10.97 -12.57
C TYR A 145 -4.32 -10.88 -11.74
N LYS A 146 -3.77 -9.67 -11.53
CA LYS A 146 -2.57 -9.47 -10.68
C LYS A 146 -2.83 -9.90 -9.22
N ALA A 147 -3.98 -9.53 -8.64
CA ALA A 147 -4.38 -9.99 -7.30
C ALA A 147 -4.49 -11.52 -7.23
N LYS A 148 -5.15 -12.13 -8.22
CA LYS A 148 -5.28 -13.58 -8.35
C LYS A 148 -3.92 -14.27 -8.45
N ALA A 149 -2.97 -13.72 -9.21
CA ALA A 149 -1.63 -14.29 -9.34
C ALA A 149 -0.90 -14.35 -7.97
N PHE A 150 -0.99 -13.29 -7.17
CA PHE A 150 -0.41 -13.27 -5.82
C PHE A 150 -1.11 -14.28 -4.89
N ALA A 151 -2.43 -14.35 -4.92
CA ALA A 151 -3.20 -15.32 -4.14
C ALA A 151 -2.88 -16.78 -4.56
N CYS A 152 -2.76 -17.06 -5.85
CA CYS A 152 -2.37 -18.37 -6.36
C CYS A 152 -0.94 -18.74 -5.95
N PHE A 153 0.00 -17.78 -5.96
CA PHE A 153 1.35 -18.02 -5.43
C PHE A 153 1.31 -18.40 -3.96
N LEU A 154 0.56 -17.66 -3.13
CA LEU A 154 0.38 -17.99 -1.72
C LEU A 154 -0.20 -19.39 -1.53
N HIS A 155 -1.30 -19.70 -2.22
CA HIS A 155 -1.97 -20.99 -2.14
C HIS A 155 -1.05 -22.15 -2.52
N ALA A 156 -0.27 -21.99 -3.60
CA ALA A 156 0.57 -23.06 -4.13
C ALA A 156 1.92 -23.21 -3.42
N ARG A 157 2.46 -22.13 -2.82
CA ARG A 157 3.87 -22.09 -2.40
C ARG A 157 4.07 -21.70 -0.94
N ALA A 158 3.16 -20.96 -0.31
CA ALA A 158 3.44 -20.35 1.00
C ALA A 158 3.79 -21.39 2.06
N GLN A 159 3.01 -22.47 2.19
CA GLN A 159 3.25 -23.51 3.20
C GLN A 159 4.64 -24.14 3.06
N THR A 160 5.02 -24.56 1.86
CA THR A 160 6.34 -25.15 1.57
C THR A 160 7.46 -24.16 1.84
N LEU A 161 7.35 -22.92 1.32
CA LEU A 161 8.39 -21.90 1.49
C LEU A 161 8.57 -21.48 2.96
N ILE A 162 7.50 -21.49 3.75
CA ILE A 162 7.55 -21.24 5.19
C ILE A 162 8.25 -22.40 5.91
N SER A 163 7.89 -23.65 5.62
CA SER A 163 8.53 -24.81 6.24
C SER A 163 10.02 -24.95 5.91
N GLU A 164 10.43 -24.48 4.71
CA GLU A 164 11.84 -24.47 4.28
C GLU A 164 12.62 -23.24 4.77
N GLY A 165 11.97 -22.30 5.46
CA GLY A 165 12.60 -21.06 5.94
C GLY A 165 12.92 -20.03 4.84
N VAL A 166 12.46 -20.24 3.61
CA VAL A 166 12.64 -19.33 2.47
C VAL A 166 11.69 -18.12 2.57
N MET A 167 10.50 -18.33 3.14
CA MET A 167 9.50 -17.29 3.40
C MET A 167 9.25 -17.18 4.90
N HIS A 168 9.24 -15.95 5.43
CA HIS A 168 8.93 -15.70 6.82
C HIS A 168 7.41 -15.83 7.08
N GLY A 169 7.03 -16.71 8.02
CA GLY A 169 5.63 -16.94 8.41
C GLY A 169 5.03 -15.90 9.37
N GLY A 170 5.83 -14.93 9.81
CA GLY A 170 5.45 -13.91 10.80
C GLY A 170 5.93 -14.27 12.21
N ASP A 171 6.29 -13.28 13.02
CA ASP A 171 6.75 -13.51 14.40
C ASP A 171 5.61 -14.10 15.25
N ARG A 172 4.38 -13.67 14.97
CA ARG A 172 3.14 -14.28 15.45
C ARG A 172 2.47 -14.98 14.27
N PRO A 173 2.78 -16.27 14.02
CA PRO A 173 2.50 -16.94 12.74
C PRO A 173 1.00 -17.10 12.42
N TYR A 174 0.12 -16.96 13.41
CA TYR A 174 -1.34 -17.04 13.24
C TYR A 174 -2.04 -15.69 13.35
N SER A 175 -1.30 -14.59 13.52
CA SER A 175 -1.88 -13.25 13.64
C SER A 175 -2.44 -12.74 12.31
N LEU A 176 -3.31 -11.74 12.38
CA LEU A 176 -3.87 -11.06 11.21
C LEU A 176 -2.80 -10.31 10.41
N PHE A 177 -1.95 -9.51 11.07
CA PHE A 177 -1.06 -8.59 10.37
C PHE A 177 0.27 -9.22 9.92
N GLU A 178 0.78 -10.24 10.59
CA GLU A 178 2.07 -10.86 10.26
C GLU A 178 1.94 -12.27 9.70
N GLY A 179 0.94 -13.00 10.16
CA GLY A 179 0.82 -14.44 9.99
C GLY A 179 -0.13 -14.89 8.89
N ILE A 180 -0.43 -16.19 8.90
CA ILE A 180 -1.37 -16.84 7.98
C ILE A 180 -2.83 -16.44 8.23
N GLY A 181 -3.14 -15.81 9.36
CA GLY A 181 -4.46 -15.23 9.60
C GLY A 181 -4.80 -14.16 8.55
N GLY A 182 -3.82 -13.34 8.18
CA GLY A 182 -3.95 -12.36 7.09
C GLY A 182 -4.03 -12.98 5.70
N MET A 183 -3.35 -14.12 5.48
CA MET A 183 -3.47 -14.88 4.24
C MET A 183 -4.85 -15.50 4.08
N ALA A 184 -5.41 -16.07 5.15
CA ALA A 184 -6.78 -16.56 5.15
C ALA A 184 -7.79 -15.43 4.90
N TYR A 185 -7.59 -14.27 5.54
CA TYR A 185 -8.42 -13.09 5.33
C TYR A 185 -8.45 -12.68 3.84
N LEU A 186 -7.28 -12.56 3.19
CA LEU A 186 -7.20 -12.29 1.75
C LEU A 186 -7.99 -13.32 0.93
N PHE A 187 -7.87 -14.62 1.23
CA PHE A 187 -8.57 -15.65 0.47
C PHE A 187 -10.09 -15.57 0.58
N PHE A 188 -10.63 -15.21 1.75
CA PHE A 188 -12.06 -14.95 1.90
C PHE A 188 -12.49 -13.72 1.10
N ASP A 189 -11.71 -12.65 1.17
CA ASP A 189 -11.96 -11.41 0.44
C ASP A 189 -11.98 -11.62 -1.09
N MET A 190 -11.10 -12.50 -1.61
CA MET A 190 -11.05 -12.85 -3.03
C MET A 190 -12.33 -13.53 -3.57
N ILE A 191 -13.26 -14.00 -2.70
CA ILE A 191 -14.56 -14.57 -3.11
C ILE A 191 -15.44 -13.49 -3.73
N ASN A 192 -15.40 -12.26 -3.20
CA ASN A 192 -16.12 -11.12 -3.75
C ASN A 192 -15.17 -9.91 -3.95
N PRO A 193 -14.39 -9.91 -5.05
CA PRO A 193 -13.32 -8.93 -5.25
C PRO A 193 -13.76 -7.46 -5.21
N MET A 194 -15.02 -7.17 -5.57
CA MET A 194 -15.57 -5.81 -5.56
C MET A 194 -15.81 -5.26 -4.14
N GLU A 195 -15.99 -6.15 -3.16
CA GLU A 195 -16.26 -5.78 -1.76
C GLU A 195 -14.99 -5.80 -0.88
N THR A 196 -13.85 -6.21 -1.43
CA THR A 196 -12.59 -6.32 -0.71
C THR A 196 -12.16 -5.01 -0.05
N ARG A 197 -11.58 -5.10 1.14
CA ARG A 197 -10.99 -3.96 1.88
C ARG A 197 -9.74 -4.42 2.60
N PHE A 198 -8.63 -3.70 2.44
CA PHE A 198 -7.46 -3.93 3.27
C PHE A 198 -7.87 -3.82 4.75
N PRO A 199 -7.66 -4.87 5.56
CA PRO A 199 -8.20 -4.93 6.91
C PRO A 199 -7.62 -3.82 7.80
N ALA A 200 -8.52 -3.10 8.48
CA ALA A 200 -8.20 -1.96 9.34
C ALA A 200 -7.46 -0.80 8.66
N TYR A 201 -7.60 -0.66 7.33
CA TYR A 201 -7.10 0.50 6.59
C TYR A 201 -8.15 1.08 5.65
N GLU A 202 -8.70 0.28 4.73
CA GLU A 202 -9.75 0.74 3.81
C GLU A 202 -11.15 0.59 4.43
N LEU A 203 -12.02 1.58 4.23
CA LEU A 203 -13.44 1.60 4.62
C LEU A 203 -14.36 1.29 3.42
#